data_AF-A0A098LLS1-F1
#
_entry.id   AF-A0A098LLS1-F1
#
_cell.length_a   1.000
_cell.length_b   1.000
_cell.length_c   1.000
_cell.angle_alpha   90.00
_cell.angle_beta   90.00
_cell.angle_gamma   90.00
#
_symmetry.space_group_name_H-M   'P 1'
#
loop_
_entity.id
_entity.type
_entity.pdbx_description
1 polymer ?
#
loop_
_entity_poly.entity_id
_entity_poly.type
_entity_poly.pdbx_seq_one_letter_code
_entity_poly.pdbx_strand_id
1 'polypeptide(L)'
;MTIIPEDIHTFLYWVKDRTEAYWANNSNLINPLEDDTWLHGAKWIGMEEAQIGEIEIKYSIRFTPEHRAFLKVLHTLDRKKPLTEDHVFETPDGVLITEKSMFYNWLTDDGEIRMMLHWPYKTIRHDVLKSAWLDSWGEILQSPLERERIFAEWYKQSPELLPLYAHRFLISEPQQGGNPVLSVWGADTIVCGWDLRSYLLSELEVELGLTEPYFDEEDQEWYCRSIKEAQLIRDHGYIANKEIPFWGELIEHSSGGWVYSPSEWYNKLDSNESDGKK
;
A
#
# COMPACT_ATOMS: atom_id res chain seq x y z
N MET A 1 -26.57 0.42 -5.21
CA MET A 1 -25.29 -0.30 -5.39
C MET A 1 -24.31 0.68 -6.02
N THR A 2 -23.19 0.92 -5.35
CA THR A 2 -22.10 1.73 -5.89
C THR A 2 -21.27 0.80 -6.76
N ILE A 3 -21.41 0.88 -8.08
CA ILE A 3 -20.64 0.03 -9.00
C ILE A 3 -19.18 0.50 -8.97
N ILE A 4 -18.26 -0.36 -8.54
CA ILE A 4 -16.82 -0.08 -8.53
C ILE A 4 -16.23 -0.38 -9.92
N PRO A 5 -15.68 0.61 -10.66
CA PRO A 5 -15.16 0.36 -12.00
C PRO A 5 -14.02 -0.68 -12.03
N GLU A 6 -13.98 -1.49 -13.10
CA GLU A 6 -12.93 -2.48 -13.34
C GLU A 6 -11.74 -1.91 -14.12
N ASP A 7 -12.01 -1.09 -15.14
CA ASP A 7 -10.97 -0.39 -15.90
C ASP A 7 -10.20 0.58 -15.01
N ILE A 8 -8.87 0.47 -15.00
CA ILE A 8 -8.00 1.24 -14.10
C ILE A 8 -8.15 2.75 -14.30
N HIS A 9 -8.30 3.24 -15.52
CA HIS A 9 -8.43 4.67 -15.77
C HIS A 9 -9.75 5.21 -15.22
N THR A 10 -10.85 4.52 -15.53
CA THR A 10 -12.18 4.86 -15.02
C THR A 10 -12.23 4.76 -13.50
N PHE A 11 -11.59 3.74 -12.93
CA PHE A 11 -11.48 3.54 -11.49
C PHE A 11 -10.74 4.70 -10.81
N LEU A 12 -9.60 5.14 -11.34
CA LEU A 12 -8.83 6.24 -10.75
C LEU A 12 -9.60 7.56 -10.73
N TYR A 13 -10.32 7.90 -11.81
CA TYR A 13 -11.20 9.08 -11.81
C TYR A 13 -12.39 8.91 -10.87
N TRP A 14 -12.95 7.70 -10.76
CA TRP A 14 -13.98 7.41 -9.77
C TRP A 14 -13.48 7.59 -8.32
N VAL A 15 -12.25 7.17 -8.02
CA VAL A 15 -11.61 7.44 -6.72
C VAL A 15 -11.46 8.93 -6.50
N LYS A 16 -10.92 9.66 -7.50
CA LYS A 16 -10.73 11.12 -7.46
C LYS A 16 -12.03 11.84 -7.11
N ASP A 17 -13.10 11.58 -7.87
CA ASP A 17 -14.36 12.28 -7.73
C ASP A 17 -15.02 12.02 -6.37
N ARG A 18 -14.97 10.78 -5.88
CA ARG A 18 -15.58 10.42 -4.59
C ARG A 18 -14.83 10.96 -3.40
N THR A 19 -13.50 10.84 -3.41
CA THR A 19 -12.65 11.37 -2.33
C THR A 19 -12.74 12.90 -2.25
N GLU A 20 -12.65 13.60 -3.38
CA GLU A 20 -12.83 15.06 -3.41
C GLU A 20 -14.23 15.50 -2.97
N ALA A 21 -15.28 14.76 -3.37
CA ALA A 21 -16.63 15.02 -2.90
C ALA A 21 -16.79 14.76 -1.40
N TYR A 22 -16.16 13.72 -0.86
CA TYR A 22 -16.16 13.44 0.58
C TYR A 22 -15.49 14.59 1.34
N TRP A 23 -14.29 14.98 0.92
CA TRP A 23 -13.53 16.06 1.55
C TRP A 23 -14.20 17.43 1.43
N ALA A 24 -14.95 17.69 0.36
CA ALA A 24 -15.67 18.94 0.19
C ALA A 24 -16.91 19.06 1.11
N ASN A 25 -17.55 17.94 1.47
CA ASN A 25 -18.85 17.94 2.12
C ASN A 25 -18.80 17.55 3.61
N ASN A 26 -17.74 16.89 4.07
CA ASN A 26 -17.67 16.44 5.46
C ASN A 26 -17.11 17.52 6.39
N SER A 27 -18.02 18.22 7.07
CA SER A 27 -17.68 19.06 8.25
C SER A 27 -17.31 18.22 9.47
N ASN A 28 -17.50 16.90 9.42
CA ASN A 28 -17.27 15.96 10.52
C ASN A 28 -16.12 14.99 10.19
N LEU A 29 -14.98 15.49 9.70
CA LEU A 29 -13.69 14.77 9.68
C LEU A 29 -13.18 14.55 11.13
N ILE A 30 -14.06 14.02 11.98
CA ILE A 30 -13.81 13.75 13.39
C ILE A 30 -13.65 12.23 13.46
N ASN A 31 -12.49 11.74 13.03
CA ASN A 31 -11.95 10.58 13.71
C ASN A 31 -11.50 11.10 15.08
N PRO A 32 -12.12 10.70 16.20
CA PRO A 32 -11.71 11.21 17.52
C PRO A 32 -10.26 10.83 17.89
N LEU A 33 -9.61 9.95 17.10
CA LEU A 33 -8.22 9.55 17.25
C LEU A 33 -7.25 10.29 16.31
N GLU A 34 -7.72 10.88 15.21
CA GLU A 34 -6.89 11.63 14.26
C GLU A 34 -7.62 12.89 13.77
N ASP A 35 -6.96 14.05 13.93
CA ASP A 35 -7.45 15.31 13.36
C ASP A 35 -7.24 15.32 11.83
N ASP A 36 -8.26 14.86 11.11
CA ASP A 36 -8.28 14.83 9.66
C ASP A 36 -8.87 16.09 9.03
N THR A 37 -9.05 17.18 9.80
CA THR A 37 -9.56 18.45 9.29
C THR A 37 -8.71 19.04 8.16
N TRP A 38 -7.42 18.69 8.09
CA TRP A 38 -6.51 19.09 7.02
C TRP A 38 -6.99 18.63 5.63
N LEU A 39 -7.76 17.53 5.55
CA LEU A 39 -8.34 17.04 4.30
C LEU A 39 -9.52 17.89 3.80
N HIS A 40 -10.08 18.79 4.60
CA HIS A 40 -11.29 19.53 4.22
C HIS A 40 -11.11 20.34 2.92
N GLY A 41 -11.83 19.94 1.87
CA GLY A 41 -11.73 20.53 0.53
C GLY A 41 -10.41 20.25 -0.18
N ALA A 42 -9.67 19.21 0.20
CA ALA A 42 -8.48 18.75 -0.49
C ALA A 42 -8.79 18.32 -1.92
N LYS A 43 -7.79 18.45 -2.80
CA LYS A 43 -7.89 18.06 -4.21
C LYS A 43 -6.68 17.28 -4.65
N TRP A 44 -6.90 16.32 -5.55
CA TRP A 44 -5.80 15.60 -6.17
C TRP A 44 -5.11 16.45 -7.24
N ILE A 45 -3.78 16.44 -7.19
CA ILE A 45 -2.89 16.95 -8.22
C ILE A 45 -2.35 15.73 -8.97
N GLY A 46 -2.57 15.71 -10.29
CA GLY A 46 -2.00 14.73 -11.20
C GLY A 46 -0.65 15.18 -11.73
N MET A 47 0.14 14.22 -12.21
CA MET A 47 1.45 14.43 -12.82
C MET A 47 1.41 14.29 -14.34
N GLU A 48 2.10 15.18 -15.05
CA GLU A 48 2.22 15.11 -16.51
C GLU A 48 3.18 14.00 -16.95
N GLU A 49 2.97 13.47 -18.16
CA GLU A 49 3.79 12.38 -18.72
C GLU A 49 5.30 12.74 -18.78
N ALA A 50 5.61 14.00 -19.12
CA ALA A 50 7.00 14.48 -19.18
C ALA A 50 7.65 14.47 -17.79
N GLN A 51 6.91 14.92 -16.77
CA GLN A 51 7.38 14.90 -15.38
C GLN A 51 7.63 13.47 -14.89
N ILE A 52 6.74 12.53 -15.22
CA ILE A 52 6.96 11.11 -14.87
C ILE A 52 8.29 10.62 -15.48
N GLY A 53 8.56 10.93 -16.76
CA GLY A 53 9.82 10.57 -17.41
C GLY A 53 11.05 11.21 -16.75
N GLU A 54 10.96 12.46 -16.31
CA GLU A 54 12.04 13.13 -15.56
C GLU A 54 12.30 12.46 -14.21
N ILE A 55 11.26 12.01 -13.50
CA ILE A 55 11.37 11.30 -12.22
C ILE A 55 12.01 9.93 -12.40
N GLU A 56 11.64 9.17 -13.43
CA GLU A 56 12.27 7.87 -13.75
C GLU A 56 13.78 8.03 -13.98
N ILE A 57 14.18 9.07 -14.72
CA ILE A 57 15.61 9.39 -14.94
C ILE A 57 16.27 9.80 -13.62
N LYS A 58 15.65 10.71 -12.86
CA LYS A 58 16.21 11.30 -11.64
C LYS A 58 16.52 10.25 -10.58
N TYR A 59 15.63 9.28 -10.39
CA TYR A 59 15.80 8.22 -9.38
C TYR A 59 16.32 6.91 -9.95
N SER A 60 16.50 6.82 -11.27
CA SER A 60 16.90 5.58 -11.97
C SER A 60 15.94 4.42 -11.69
N ILE A 61 14.64 4.71 -11.67
CA ILE A 61 13.54 3.77 -11.41
C ILE A 61 12.65 3.63 -12.65
N ARG A 62 11.75 2.65 -12.64
CA ARG A 62 10.73 2.49 -13.70
C ARG A 62 9.33 2.25 -13.15
N PHE A 63 8.41 3.17 -13.47
CA PHE A 63 7.01 3.02 -13.10
C PHE A 63 6.29 2.02 -14.02
N THR A 64 5.46 1.17 -13.43
CA THR A 64 4.56 0.29 -14.18
C THR A 64 3.47 1.10 -14.90
N PRO A 65 2.85 0.57 -15.97
CA PRO A 65 1.72 1.25 -16.62
C PRO A 65 0.61 1.70 -15.67
N GLU A 66 0.24 0.87 -14.69
CA GLU A 66 -0.76 1.22 -13.65
C GLU A 66 -0.28 2.33 -12.72
N HIS A 67 1.00 2.30 -12.30
CA HIS A 67 1.56 3.36 -11.47
C HIS A 67 1.58 4.69 -12.24
N ARG A 68 1.97 4.69 -13.52
CA ARG A 68 1.90 5.91 -14.36
C ARG A 68 0.47 6.42 -14.47
N ALA A 69 -0.52 5.54 -14.63
CA ALA A 69 -1.92 5.94 -14.65
C ALA A 69 -2.36 6.58 -13.33
N PHE A 70 -1.95 5.99 -12.20
CA PHE A 70 -2.18 6.54 -10.87
C PHE A 70 -1.55 7.92 -10.69
N LEU A 71 -0.27 8.09 -11.07
CA LEU A 71 0.41 9.38 -10.95
C LEU A 71 -0.29 10.47 -11.77
N LYS A 72 -0.86 10.15 -12.93
CA LYS A 72 -1.60 11.13 -13.75
C LYS A 72 -2.87 11.65 -13.09
N VAL A 73 -3.45 10.94 -12.12
CA VAL A 73 -4.77 11.25 -11.56
C VAL A 73 -4.72 11.56 -10.07
N LEU A 74 -4.00 10.74 -9.30
CA LEU A 74 -4.00 10.72 -7.82
C LEU A 74 -2.58 10.87 -7.23
N HIS A 75 -1.64 11.46 -7.97
CA HIS A 75 -0.22 11.54 -7.57
C HIS A 75 -0.04 12.08 -6.14
N THR A 76 -0.68 13.20 -5.81
CA THR A 76 -0.61 13.77 -4.47
C THR A 76 -1.78 14.74 -4.23
N LEU A 77 -1.92 15.23 -3.00
CA LEU A 77 -2.90 16.26 -2.67
C LEU A 77 -2.32 17.67 -2.81
N ASP A 78 -3.20 18.66 -2.95
CA ASP A 78 -2.88 20.09 -2.97
C ASP A 78 -2.35 20.65 -1.64
N ARG A 79 -2.13 19.79 -0.66
CA ARG A 79 -1.69 20.09 0.70
C ARG A 79 -1.09 18.86 1.37
N LYS A 80 -0.39 19.08 2.47
CA LYS A 80 0.18 18.03 3.31
C LYS A 80 -0.51 18.02 4.69
N LYS A 81 -0.47 16.87 5.36
CA LYS A 81 -0.89 16.69 6.76
C LYS A 81 0.17 17.34 7.66
N PRO A 82 -0.18 18.32 8.52
CA PRO A 82 0.72 18.79 9.55
C PRO A 82 1.07 17.64 10.51
N LEU A 83 2.35 17.47 10.83
CA LEU A 83 2.79 16.48 11.82
C LEU A 83 2.69 17.09 13.22
N THR A 84 2.32 16.27 14.20
CA THR A 84 2.44 16.66 15.62
C THR A 84 3.92 16.65 16.02
N GLU A 85 4.28 17.40 17.08
CA GLU A 85 5.69 17.57 17.50
C GLU A 85 6.44 16.24 17.66
N ASP A 86 5.76 15.20 18.18
CA ASP A 86 6.34 13.86 18.39
C ASP A 86 6.61 13.08 17.09
N HIS A 87 6.06 13.52 15.96
CA HIS A 87 6.19 12.86 14.65
C HIS A 87 7.05 13.65 13.67
N VAL A 88 7.58 14.82 14.08
CA VAL A 88 8.56 15.58 13.30
C VAL A 88 9.86 14.76 13.24
N PHE A 89 10.41 14.59 12.04
CA PHE A 89 11.66 13.85 11.85
C PHE A 89 12.61 14.57 10.91
N GLU A 90 13.91 14.30 11.06
CA GLU A 90 14.96 14.85 10.20
C GLU A 90 15.35 13.81 9.15
N THR A 91 15.35 14.22 7.88
CA THR A 91 15.88 13.41 6.78
C THR A 91 17.39 13.19 6.94
N PRO A 92 17.99 12.18 6.27
CA PRO A 92 19.43 11.98 6.29
C PRO A 92 20.27 13.21 5.87
N ASP A 93 19.69 14.10 5.07
CA ASP A 93 20.34 15.31 4.56
C ASP A 93 20.16 16.53 5.50
N GLY A 94 19.58 16.31 6.68
CA GLY A 94 19.41 17.34 7.71
C GLY A 94 18.16 18.20 7.56
N VAL A 95 17.24 17.83 6.66
CA VAL A 95 15.97 18.56 6.45
C VAL A 95 14.94 18.09 7.47
N LEU A 96 14.40 19.02 8.25
CA LEU A 96 13.30 18.77 9.19
C LEU A 96 11.97 18.66 8.45
N ILE A 97 11.27 17.52 8.62
CA ILE A 97 9.95 17.26 8.05
C ILE A 97 8.89 17.53 9.09
N THR A 98 8.09 18.57 8.87
CA THR A 98 7.01 19.02 9.77
C THR A 98 5.62 18.74 9.21
N GLU A 99 5.54 18.27 7.97
CA GLU A 99 4.30 18.00 7.25
C GLU A 99 4.53 16.86 6.25
N LYS A 100 3.52 16.03 6.02
CA LYS A 100 3.64 14.81 5.20
C LYS A 100 2.53 14.70 4.17
N SER A 101 2.88 14.31 2.96
CA SER A 101 1.91 14.00 1.89
C SER A 101 1.17 12.70 2.20
N MET A 102 -0.12 12.59 1.82
CA MET A 102 -0.83 11.30 1.83
C MET A 102 -0.17 10.35 0.83
N PHE A 103 -0.17 10.66 -0.46
CA PHE A 103 0.73 9.99 -1.40
C PHE A 103 1.96 10.86 -1.66
N TYR A 104 3.15 10.25 -1.70
CA TYR A 104 4.41 10.97 -1.86
C TYR A 104 4.37 11.89 -3.07
N ASN A 105 4.66 13.18 -2.85
CA ASN A 105 4.79 14.12 -3.93
C ASN A 105 6.16 13.95 -4.59
N TRP A 106 6.24 13.05 -5.57
CA TRP A 106 7.37 12.84 -6.48
C TRP A 106 8.06 14.11 -7.03
N LEU A 107 7.39 15.26 -7.09
CA LEU A 107 7.99 16.52 -7.56
C LEU A 107 8.71 17.29 -6.45
N THR A 108 8.27 17.20 -5.20
CA THR A 108 8.75 18.06 -4.11
C THR A 108 9.38 17.31 -2.93
N ASP A 109 9.04 16.04 -2.74
CA ASP A 109 9.38 15.27 -1.53
C ASP A 109 10.74 14.55 -1.69
N ASP A 110 11.75 15.21 -2.26
CA ASP A 110 13.00 14.55 -2.69
C ASP A 110 13.70 13.77 -1.58
N GLY A 111 13.85 14.38 -0.40
CA GLY A 111 14.51 13.75 0.75
C GLY A 111 13.72 12.54 1.28
N GLU A 112 12.39 12.66 1.34
CA GLU A 112 11.52 11.57 1.77
C GLU A 112 11.52 10.42 0.76
N ILE A 113 11.47 10.71 -0.54
CA ILE A 113 11.52 9.71 -1.61
C ILE A 113 12.83 8.95 -1.58
N ARG A 114 13.97 9.63 -1.44
CA ARG A 114 15.29 8.95 -1.32
C ARG A 114 15.34 8.06 -0.08
N MET A 115 14.83 8.57 1.04
CA MET A 115 14.73 7.80 2.27
C MET A 115 13.86 6.54 2.07
N MET A 116 12.70 6.67 1.43
CA MET A 116 11.78 5.56 1.22
C MET A 116 12.26 4.57 0.16
N LEU A 117 12.90 5.01 -0.92
CA LEU A 117 13.54 4.11 -1.88
C LEU A 117 14.63 3.25 -1.23
N HIS A 118 15.31 3.78 -0.21
CA HIS A 118 16.31 3.03 0.58
C HIS A 118 15.73 2.26 1.76
N TRP A 119 14.48 2.55 2.14
CA TRP A 119 13.86 2.03 3.37
C TRP A 119 13.82 0.51 3.42
N PRO A 120 13.30 -0.23 2.41
CA PRO A 120 13.21 -1.68 2.48
C PRO A 120 14.58 -2.34 2.69
N TYR A 121 15.61 -1.91 1.95
CA TYR A 121 16.98 -2.40 2.15
C TYR A 121 17.43 -2.17 3.60
N LYS A 122 17.31 -0.94 4.10
CA LYS A 122 17.78 -0.56 5.43
C LYS A 122 17.09 -1.38 6.53
N THR A 123 15.76 -1.47 6.48
CA THR A 123 14.98 -2.09 7.55
C THR A 123 15.07 -3.61 7.52
N ILE A 124 15.02 -4.23 6.33
CA ILE A 124 15.15 -5.69 6.22
C ILE A 124 16.57 -6.11 6.61
N ARG A 125 17.60 -5.39 6.16
CA ARG A 125 19.01 -5.64 6.56
C ARG A 125 19.16 -5.64 8.07
N HIS A 126 18.57 -4.66 8.74
CA HIS A 126 18.65 -4.54 10.19
C HIS A 126 18.08 -5.78 10.89
N ASP A 127 16.96 -6.32 10.40
CA ASP A 127 16.34 -7.51 11.00
C ASP A 127 17.10 -8.78 10.65
N VAL A 128 17.67 -8.88 9.45
CA VAL A 128 18.55 -9.99 9.05
C VAL A 128 19.79 -10.08 9.93
N LEU A 129 20.37 -8.93 10.28
CA LEU A 129 21.51 -8.87 11.20
C LEU A 129 21.14 -9.25 12.64
N LYS A 130 19.85 -9.25 12.99
CA LYS A 130 19.37 -9.70 14.30
C LYS A 130 18.99 -11.18 14.27
N SER A 131 17.96 -11.54 13.52
CA SER A 131 17.38 -12.89 13.56
C SER A 131 16.56 -13.28 12.33
N ALA A 132 16.11 -12.35 11.49
CA ALA A 132 15.33 -12.69 10.31
C ALA A 132 16.22 -13.46 9.32
N TRP A 133 15.73 -14.60 8.84
CA TRP A 133 16.50 -15.46 7.94
C TRP A 133 15.55 -16.29 7.09
N LEU A 134 15.73 -16.22 5.78
CA LEU A 134 14.91 -16.97 4.84
C LEU A 134 15.42 -18.42 4.74
N ASP A 135 14.51 -19.37 4.58
CA ASP A 135 14.84 -20.80 4.48
C ASP A 135 15.70 -21.08 3.23
N SER A 136 15.45 -20.35 2.14
CA SER A 136 16.20 -20.42 0.89
C SER A 136 17.67 -20.00 1.03
N TRP A 137 18.03 -19.30 2.11
CA TRP A 137 19.42 -18.91 2.40
C TRP A 137 20.20 -19.99 3.16
N GLY A 138 19.53 -21.07 3.58
CA GLY A 138 20.13 -22.17 4.35
C GLY A 138 20.27 -21.84 5.84
N GLU A 139 21.23 -22.47 6.52
CA GLU A 139 21.42 -22.26 7.96
C GLU A 139 21.92 -20.84 8.29
N ILE A 140 21.36 -20.24 9.35
CA ILE A 140 21.76 -18.92 9.81
C ILE A 140 23.24 -18.90 10.22
N LEU A 141 24.00 -17.97 9.63
CA LEU A 141 25.43 -17.83 9.89
C LEU A 141 25.69 -16.97 11.13
N GLN A 142 26.68 -17.35 11.94
CA GLN A 142 27.07 -16.57 13.14
C GLN A 142 27.64 -15.19 12.76
N SER A 143 28.43 -15.13 11.68
CA SER A 143 29.10 -13.90 11.23
C SER A 143 28.09 -12.88 10.67
N PRO A 144 27.99 -11.67 11.27
CA PRO A 144 27.15 -10.60 10.73
C PRO A 144 27.57 -10.16 9.32
N LEU A 145 28.87 -10.20 9.02
CA LEU A 145 29.40 -9.84 7.70
C LEU A 145 28.92 -10.80 6.60
N GLU A 146 28.89 -12.10 6.88
CA GLU A 146 28.40 -13.08 5.92
C GLU A 146 26.88 -13.00 5.76
N ARG A 147 26.14 -12.74 6.84
CA ARG A 147 24.69 -12.49 6.78
C ARG A 147 24.37 -11.28 5.91
N GLU A 148 25.10 -10.18 6.09
CA GLU A 148 24.97 -8.98 5.26
C GLU A 148 25.30 -9.28 3.79
N ARG A 149 26.34 -10.07 3.52
CA ARG A 149 26.72 -10.44 2.14
C ARG A 149 25.62 -11.23 1.45
N ILE A 150 25.05 -12.24 2.11
CA ILE A 150 23.94 -13.04 1.56
C ILE A 150 22.73 -12.15 1.30
N PHE A 151 22.33 -11.33 2.28
CA PHE A 151 21.22 -10.41 2.12
C PHE A 151 21.42 -9.42 0.98
N ALA A 152 22.60 -8.81 0.87
CA ALA A 152 22.87 -7.81 -0.17
C ALA A 152 22.81 -8.42 -1.57
N GLU A 153 23.37 -9.63 -1.77
CA GLU A 153 23.31 -10.34 -3.05
C GLU A 153 21.88 -10.81 -3.40
N TRP A 154 21.09 -11.20 -2.40
CA TRP A 154 19.67 -11.49 -2.58
C TRP A 154 18.90 -10.23 -2.98
N TYR A 155 18.99 -9.16 -2.17
CA TYR A 155 18.24 -7.91 -2.38
C TYR A 155 18.57 -7.24 -3.72
N LYS A 156 19.81 -7.36 -4.21
CA LYS A 156 20.22 -6.85 -5.52
C LYS A 156 19.43 -7.44 -6.69
N GLN A 157 18.83 -8.62 -6.52
CA GLN A 157 17.98 -9.28 -7.51
C GLN A 157 16.51 -8.93 -7.35
N SER A 158 16.15 -8.11 -6.35
CA SER A 158 14.76 -7.76 -6.07
C SER A 158 14.19 -6.83 -7.14
N PRO A 159 12.90 -7.00 -7.49
CA PRO A 159 12.14 -5.94 -8.13
C PRO A 159 12.14 -4.69 -7.24
N GLU A 160 12.28 -3.50 -7.84
CA GLU A 160 12.21 -2.24 -7.11
C GLU A 160 10.86 -2.09 -6.40
N LEU A 161 10.90 -1.50 -5.20
CA LEU A 161 9.72 -1.17 -4.41
C LEU A 161 9.50 0.34 -4.49
N LEU A 162 8.42 0.73 -5.17
CA LEU A 162 8.11 2.13 -5.50
C LEU A 162 7.20 2.73 -4.42
N PRO A 163 7.64 3.74 -3.66
CA PRO A 163 6.88 4.25 -2.52
C PRO A 163 5.57 4.92 -2.96
N LEU A 164 4.49 4.62 -2.24
CA LEU A 164 3.15 5.21 -2.43
C LEU A 164 2.79 6.13 -1.26
N TYR A 165 2.66 5.55 -0.07
CA TYR A 165 2.29 6.24 1.18
C TYR A 165 2.96 5.55 2.36
N ALA A 166 3.55 6.31 3.27
CA ALA A 166 4.18 5.75 4.47
C ALA A 166 5.13 4.59 4.09
N HIS A 167 4.97 3.42 4.70
CA HIS A 167 5.77 2.23 4.39
C HIS A 167 5.08 1.30 3.37
N ARG A 168 4.23 1.86 2.49
CA ARG A 168 3.55 1.15 1.39
C ARG A 168 4.30 1.33 0.08
N PHE A 169 4.51 0.23 -0.64
CA PHE A 169 5.29 0.20 -1.86
C PHE A 169 4.60 -0.65 -2.92
N LEU A 170 4.53 -0.13 -4.15
CA LEU A 170 4.15 -0.93 -5.31
C LEU A 170 5.36 -1.69 -5.83
N ILE A 171 5.21 -2.99 -6.08
CA ILE A 171 6.25 -3.79 -6.75
C ILE A 171 6.37 -3.33 -8.21
N SER A 172 7.58 -3.02 -8.67
CA SER A 172 7.84 -2.52 -10.03
C SER A 172 7.75 -3.59 -11.12
N GLU A 173 7.74 -4.88 -10.77
CA GLU A 173 7.65 -5.98 -11.73
C GLU A 173 6.47 -6.93 -11.44
N PRO A 174 5.80 -7.47 -12.48
CA PRO A 174 6.07 -7.26 -13.91
C PRO A 174 5.69 -5.86 -14.42
N GLN A 175 6.30 -5.39 -15.51
CA GLN A 175 6.02 -4.09 -16.15
C GLN A 175 4.72 -4.11 -16.98
N GLN A 176 3.63 -4.54 -16.36
CA GLN A 176 2.33 -4.76 -16.99
C GLN A 176 1.24 -4.11 -16.12
N GLY A 177 0.69 -4.86 -15.18
CA GLY A 177 -0.36 -4.42 -14.27
C GLY A 177 -0.71 -5.55 -13.30
N GLY A 178 -1.49 -5.21 -12.28
CA GLY A 178 -1.84 -6.12 -11.20
C GLY A 178 -0.67 -6.39 -10.26
N ASN A 179 0.24 -5.42 -10.06
CA ASN A 179 1.38 -5.63 -9.17
C ASN A 179 0.95 -5.42 -7.71
N PRO A 180 1.35 -6.31 -6.79
CA PRO A 180 1.02 -6.15 -5.37
C PRO A 180 1.57 -4.86 -4.76
N VAL A 181 0.85 -4.34 -3.78
CA VAL A 181 1.31 -3.30 -2.87
C VAL A 181 1.69 -3.95 -1.55
N LEU A 182 2.94 -3.76 -1.14
CA LEU A 182 3.50 -4.28 0.10
C LEU A 182 3.56 -3.19 1.16
N SER A 183 3.34 -3.57 2.40
CA SER A 183 3.76 -2.82 3.58
C SER A 183 5.07 -3.40 4.09
N VAL A 184 6.14 -2.61 4.06
CA VAL A 184 7.48 -3.08 4.48
C VAL A 184 7.90 -2.42 5.78
N TRP A 185 7.88 -3.17 6.87
CA TRP A 185 8.42 -2.76 8.16
C TRP A 185 9.53 -3.73 8.59
N GLY A 186 10.64 -3.69 7.84
CA GLY A 186 11.72 -4.66 8.03
C GLY A 186 11.33 -6.04 7.52
N ALA A 187 11.73 -7.09 8.23
CA ALA A 187 11.35 -8.46 7.89
C ALA A 187 9.86 -8.72 8.10
N ASP A 188 9.16 -7.86 8.85
CA ASP A 188 7.70 -7.85 8.93
C ASP A 188 7.11 -7.13 7.69
N THR A 189 6.91 -7.90 6.63
CA THR A 189 6.41 -7.43 5.34
C THR A 189 5.13 -8.15 4.97
N ILE A 190 4.07 -7.40 4.67
CA ILE A 190 2.74 -7.95 4.32
C ILE A 190 2.23 -7.40 2.99
N VAL A 191 1.26 -8.10 2.41
CA VAL A 191 0.49 -7.62 1.24
C VAL A 191 -0.64 -6.72 1.73
N CYS A 192 -0.68 -5.47 1.27
CA CYS A 192 -1.78 -4.53 1.55
C CYS A 192 -2.80 -4.46 0.41
N GLY A 193 -2.41 -4.88 -0.78
CA GLY A 193 -3.30 -5.03 -1.92
C GLY A 193 -2.62 -5.91 -2.97
N TRP A 194 -3.42 -6.71 -3.68
CA TRP A 194 -2.92 -7.62 -4.72
C TRP A 194 -2.70 -6.95 -6.08
N ASP A 195 -3.18 -5.72 -6.16
CA ASP A 195 -3.01 -4.75 -7.22
C ASP A 195 -3.25 -3.35 -6.65
N LEU A 196 -3.05 -2.31 -7.47
CA LEU A 196 -3.26 -0.93 -7.03
C LEU A 196 -4.74 -0.64 -6.73
N ARG A 197 -5.66 -1.33 -7.39
CA ARG A 197 -7.12 -1.16 -7.22
C ARG A 197 -7.58 -1.62 -5.84
N SER A 198 -7.26 -2.86 -5.47
CA SER A 198 -7.55 -3.45 -4.15
C SER A 198 -6.88 -2.67 -3.02
N TYR A 199 -5.64 -2.20 -3.25
CA TYR A 199 -4.96 -1.31 -2.30
C TYR A 199 -5.74 -0.01 -2.08
N LEU A 200 -6.09 0.72 -3.14
CA LEU A 200 -6.79 2.01 -3.01
C LEU A 200 -8.19 1.87 -2.39
N LEU A 201 -8.90 0.77 -2.68
CA LEU A 201 -10.18 0.46 -2.04
C LEU A 201 -10.05 0.21 -0.54
N SER A 202 -8.91 -0.33 -0.10
CA SER A 202 -8.63 -0.56 1.32
C SER A 202 -8.15 0.72 2.02
N GLU A 203 -7.24 1.46 1.39
CA GLU A 203 -6.60 2.64 1.99
C GLU A 203 -7.57 3.82 2.10
N LEU A 204 -8.50 3.96 1.15
CA LEU A 204 -9.45 5.08 1.06
C LEU A 204 -10.90 4.65 1.32
N GLU A 205 -11.09 3.56 2.07
CA GLU A 205 -12.38 2.89 2.21
C GLU A 205 -13.49 3.83 2.71
N VAL A 206 -13.15 4.69 3.67
CA VAL A 206 -14.07 5.63 4.32
C VAL A 206 -14.47 6.73 3.35
N GLU A 207 -13.51 7.37 2.69
CA GLU A 207 -13.73 8.45 1.72
C GLU A 207 -14.52 7.98 0.50
N LEU A 208 -14.32 6.71 0.12
CA LEU A 208 -15.05 6.09 -0.97
C LEU A 208 -16.48 5.69 -0.57
N GLY A 209 -16.84 5.77 0.71
CA GLY A 209 -18.15 5.36 1.23
C GLY A 209 -18.38 3.86 1.04
N LEU A 210 -17.33 3.07 1.28
CA LEU A 210 -17.31 1.62 1.14
C LEU A 210 -17.47 0.90 2.48
N THR A 211 -17.88 1.62 3.52
CA THR A 211 -18.19 1.06 4.83
C THR A 211 -19.69 1.09 5.10
N GLU A 212 -20.15 0.11 5.87
CA GLU A 212 -21.49 0.06 6.44
C GLU A 212 -21.40 -0.22 7.96
N PRO A 213 -22.26 0.39 8.78
CA PRO A 213 -22.32 0.08 10.19
C PRO A 213 -22.86 -1.33 10.40
N TYR A 214 -22.25 -2.09 11.29
CA TYR A 214 -22.78 -3.36 11.78
C TYR A 214 -22.74 -3.36 13.31
N PHE A 215 -23.72 -4.02 13.92
CA PHE A 215 -23.77 -4.20 15.36
C PHE A 215 -23.14 -5.54 15.70
N ASP A 216 -22.13 -5.53 16.57
CA ASP A 216 -21.52 -6.74 17.11
C ASP A 216 -22.25 -7.14 18.40
N GLU A 217 -22.82 -8.34 18.41
CA GLU A 217 -23.59 -8.84 19.55
C GLU A 217 -22.71 -9.27 20.73
N GLU A 218 -21.45 -9.64 20.49
CA GLU A 218 -20.52 -10.05 21.56
C GLU A 218 -20.04 -8.82 22.33
N ASP A 219 -19.65 -7.78 21.60
CA ASP A 219 -19.15 -6.53 22.19
C ASP A 219 -20.28 -5.56 22.60
N GLN A 220 -21.51 -5.78 22.12
CA GLN A 220 -22.65 -4.86 22.30
C GLN A 220 -22.37 -3.44 21.75
N GLU A 221 -21.57 -3.35 20.69
CA GLU A 221 -21.10 -2.10 20.10
C GLU A 221 -21.32 -2.05 18.58
N TRP A 222 -21.38 -0.83 18.05
CA TRP A 222 -21.46 -0.59 16.60
C TRP A 222 -20.07 -0.41 16.02
N TYR A 223 -19.76 -1.21 15.01
CA TYR A 223 -18.53 -1.14 14.25
C TYR A 223 -18.83 -0.77 12.79
N CYS A 224 -17.79 -0.40 12.05
CA CYS A 224 -17.86 -0.27 10.61
C CYS A 224 -17.22 -1.49 9.97
N ARG A 225 -17.87 -2.05 8.96
CA ARG A 225 -17.27 -3.07 8.09
C ARG A 225 -17.35 -2.64 6.65
N SER A 226 -16.53 -3.25 5.83
CA SER A 226 -16.53 -3.09 4.39
C SER A 226 -17.83 -3.58 3.76
N ILE A 227 -18.32 -2.86 2.75
CA ILE A 227 -19.41 -3.35 1.91
C ILE A 227 -18.94 -4.61 1.15
N LYS A 228 -19.90 -5.51 0.91
CA LYS A 228 -19.63 -6.81 0.29
C LYS A 228 -18.83 -6.73 -1.02
N GLU A 229 -19.15 -5.78 -1.89
CA GLU A 229 -18.49 -5.62 -3.20
C GLU A 229 -17.00 -5.28 -3.06
N ALA A 230 -16.66 -4.33 -2.17
CA ALA A 230 -15.27 -3.95 -1.90
C ALA A 230 -14.49 -5.10 -1.25
N GLN A 231 -15.12 -5.82 -0.31
CA GLN A 231 -14.51 -6.99 0.31
C GLN A 231 -14.15 -8.08 -0.71
N LEU A 232 -15.08 -8.43 -1.61
CA LEU A 232 -14.83 -9.46 -2.63
C LEU A 232 -13.67 -9.12 -3.56
N ILE A 233 -13.52 -7.83 -3.92
CA ILE A 233 -12.40 -7.38 -4.75
C ILE A 233 -11.06 -7.56 -4.03
N ARG A 234 -10.98 -7.22 -2.74
CA ARG A 234 -9.76 -7.36 -1.95
C ARG A 234 -9.39 -8.83 -1.71
N ASP A 235 -10.39 -9.66 -1.44
CA ASP A 235 -10.18 -11.08 -1.18
C ASP A 235 -9.70 -11.81 -2.43
N HIS A 236 -10.11 -11.36 -3.64
CA HIS A 236 -9.85 -12.06 -4.90
C HIS A 236 -8.38 -12.44 -5.12
N GLY A 237 -7.44 -11.55 -4.79
CA GLY A 237 -6.02 -11.84 -4.97
C GLY A 237 -5.46 -12.87 -3.99
N TYR A 238 -5.99 -12.91 -2.77
CA TYR A 238 -5.65 -13.96 -1.79
C TYR A 238 -6.19 -15.32 -2.25
N ILE A 239 -7.43 -15.33 -2.72
CA ILE A 239 -8.14 -16.52 -3.19
C ILE A 239 -7.50 -17.11 -4.45
N ALA A 240 -6.99 -16.25 -5.34
CA ALA A 240 -6.30 -16.68 -6.55
C ALA A 240 -4.96 -17.39 -6.27
N ASN A 241 -4.55 -17.50 -5.00
CA ASN A 241 -3.27 -18.06 -4.56
C ASN A 241 -2.10 -17.46 -5.36
N LYS A 242 -2.15 -16.14 -5.54
CA LYS A 242 -1.23 -15.44 -6.42
C LYS A 242 0.15 -15.45 -5.77
N GLU A 243 1.10 -16.10 -6.41
CA GLU A 243 2.49 -16.02 -5.99
C GLU A 243 3.01 -14.59 -6.19
N ILE A 244 3.82 -14.12 -5.24
CA ILE A 244 4.57 -12.86 -5.37
C ILE A 244 6.02 -13.24 -5.62
N PRO A 245 6.48 -13.24 -6.88
CA PRO A 245 7.86 -13.60 -7.20
C PRO A 245 8.84 -12.75 -6.38
N PHE A 246 9.93 -13.39 -5.95
CA PHE A 246 11.01 -12.82 -5.13
C PHE A 246 10.62 -12.47 -3.69
N TRP A 247 9.53 -11.72 -3.48
CA TRP A 247 9.13 -11.23 -2.15
C TRP A 247 8.30 -12.23 -1.33
N GLY A 248 7.74 -13.26 -1.95
CA GLY A 248 6.82 -14.22 -1.31
C GLY A 248 7.39 -14.87 -0.04
N GLU A 249 8.62 -15.36 -0.08
CA GLU A 249 9.23 -16.02 1.08
C GLU A 249 9.43 -15.08 2.27
N LEU A 250 9.77 -13.80 2.01
CA LEU A 250 9.87 -12.79 3.08
C LEU A 250 8.51 -12.52 3.71
N ILE A 251 7.46 -12.47 2.90
CA ILE A 251 6.08 -12.26 3.36
C ILE A 251 5.62 -13.46 4.19
N GLU A 252 5.91 -14.68 3.75
CA GLU A 252 5.62 -15.91 4.49
C GLU A 252 6.38 -15.96 5.82
N HIS A 253 7.64 -15.51 5.84
CA HIS A 253 8.45 -15.40 7.06
C HIS A 253 7.83 -14.45 8.09
N SER A 254 7.41 -13.25 7.67
CA SER A 254 6.70 -12.26 8.50
C SER A 254 5.42 -12.83 9.11
N SER A 255 4.70 -13.64 8.34
CA SER A 255 3.38 -14.10 8.70
C SER A 255 3.36 -14.95 9.98
N GLY A 256 4.48 -15.56 10.41
CA GLY A 256 4.56 -16.26 11.70
C GLY A 256 3.52 -17.38 11.90
N GLY A 257 2.92 -17.88 10.81
CA GLY A 257 1.81 -18.83 10.81
C GLY A 257 0.40 -18.21 10.69
N TRP A 258 0.26 -16.89 10.69
CA TRP A 258 -0.99 -16.19 10.35
C TRP A 258 -1.24 -16.29 8.84
N VAL A 259 -2.29 -17.01 8.47
CA VAL A 259 -2.76 -17.08 7.08
C VAL A 259 -3.96 -16.15 6.97
N TYR A 260 -3.91 -15.20 6.04
CA TYR A 260 -5.07 -14.38 5.70
C TYR A 260 -6.25 -15.31 5.35
N SER A 261 -7.36 -15.17 6.08
CA SER A 261 -8.60 -15.88 5.76
C SER A 261 -9.50 -14.97 4.93
N PRO A 262 -9.94 -15.39 3.73
CA PRO A 262 -10.99 -14.69 2.99
C PRO A 262 -12.25 -14.52 3.83
N SER A 263 -13.05 -13.50 3.51
CA SER A 263 -14.29 -13.21 4.24
C SER A 263 -15.33 -14.33 4.10
N GLU A 264 -16.23 -14.44 5.08
CA GLU A 264 -17.34 -15.41 5.04
C GLU A 264 -18.23 -15.27 3.80
N TRP A 265 -18.27 -14.08 3.20
CA TRP A 265 -19.04 -13.80 1.98
C TRP A 265 -18.53 -14.58 0.79
N TYR A 266 -17.22 -14.81 0.73
CA TYR A 266 -16.60 -15.63 -0.31
C TYR A 266 -16.88 -17.12 -0.09
N ASN A 267 -16.74 -17.60 1.14
CA ASN A 267 -17.01 -19.01 1.48
C ASN A 267 -18.45 -19.45 1.14
N LYS A 268 -19.41 -18.52 1.16
CA LYS A 268 -20.81 -18.75 0.76
C LYS A 268 -21.04 -18.70 -0.76
N LEU A 269 -20.14 -18.13 -1.55
CA LEU A 269 -20.21 -18.16 -3.02
C LEU A 269 -19.72 -19.51 -3.55
N ASP A 270 -18.61 -20.03 -3.02
CA ASP A 270 -18.06 -21.35 -3.38
C ASP A 270 -19.05 -22.49 -3.08
N SER A 271 -19.77 -22.41 -1.95
CA SER A 271 -20.79 -23.42 -1.60
C SER A 271 -22.01 -23.40 -2.55
N ASN A 272 -22.27 -22.29 -3.22
CA ASN A 272 -23.40 -22.16 -4.15
C ASN A 272 -23.02 -22.53 -5.61
N GLU A 273 -21.74 -22.50 -5.98
CA GLU A 273 -21.28 -23.02 -7.28
C GLU A 273 -21.20 -24.56 -7.32
N SER A 274 -21.08 -25.22 -6.17
CA SER A 274 -21.16 -26.70 -6.07
C SER A 274 -22.57 -27.28 -6.23
N ASP A 275 -23.62 -26.46 -6.09
CA ASP A 275 -25.03 -26.91 -6.21
C ASP A 275 -25.66 -26.60 -7.60
N GLY A 276 -24.91 -25.98 -8.51
CA GLY A 276 -25.36 -25.62 -9.86
C GLY A 276 -25.09 -26.64 -10.98
N LYS A 277 -24.49 -27.79 -10.67
CA LYS A 277 -24.30 -28.91 -11.62
C LYS A 277 -25.10 -30.14 -11.20
N LYS A 278 -26.41 -30.11 -11.43
CA LYS A 278 -27.23 -31.32 -11.67
C LYS A 278 -28.25 -31.05 -12.75
#